data_AF-A0A9R1VRS5-F1
#
_entry.id   AF-A0A9R1VRS5-F1
#
_cell.length_a   1.000
_cell.length_b   1.000
_cell.length_c   1.000
_cell.angle_alpha   90.00
_cell.angle_beta   90.00
_cell.angle_gamma   90.00
#
_symmetry.space_group_name_H-M   'P 1'
#
loop_
_entity.id
_entity.type
_entity.pdbx_description
1 polymer ?
#
loop_
_entity_poly.entity_id
_entity_poly.type
_entity_poly.pdbx_seq_one_letter_code
_entity_poly.pdbx_strand_id
1 'polypeptide(L)'
;MSALIAPERSVKFHGSLVAQLLLKDENLPRGNLVKNTVGVVFYSCPHFGSKLADMPWRMGYVFRPAPSIGELRSGSTRLVELNDFLHELHKKGSLDVLSFCETKVTPIVEGYGGWAFRLEIVPIESAYPGYGELVVLESTDHVNSCKPITRTDPSYSETLQFLHKLRAASSYR
;
A
#
# COMPACT_ATOMS: atom_id res chain seq x y z
N MET A 1 -21.44 10.59 -20.88
CA MET A 1 -20.16 10.37 -20.16
C MET A 1 -20.50 10.04 -18.72
N SER A 2 -20.61 8.77 -18.38
CA SER A 2 -21.04 8.35 -17.04
C SER A 2 -19.80 8.22 -16.16
N ALA A 3 -19.55 9.22 -15.33
CA ALA A 3 -18.64 9.07 -14.21
C ALA A 3 -19.21 7.99 -13.29
N LEU A 4 -18.44 6.94 -13.02
CA LEU A 4 -18.78 5.95 -12.01
C LEU A 4 -18.83 6.65 -10.64
N ILE A 5 -20.02 7.07 -10.24
CA ILE A 5 -20.33 7.49 -8.89
C ILE A 5 -20.32 6.21 -8.04
N ALA A 6 -19.16 5.88 -7.49
CA ALA A 6 -19.07 4.90 -6.42
C ALA A 6 -19.43 5.62 -5.10
N PRO A 7 -20.48 5.19 -4.38
CA PRO A 7 -20.88 5.80 -3.12
C PRO A 7 -19.73 5.70 -2.11
N GLU A 8 -19.54 6.74 -1.30
CA GLU A 8 -18.56 6.82 -0.23
C GLU A 8 -18.66 5.62 0.72
N ARG A 9 -17.89 4.58 0.41
CA ARG A 9 -17.30 3.66 1.37
C ARG A 9 -15.85 3.63 0.96
N SER A 10 -14.99 4.24 1.78
CA SER A 10 -13.55 4.23 1.59
C SER A 10 -13.09 2.84 1.17
N VAL A 11 -12.78 2.68 -0.11
CA VAL A 11 -12.29 1.43 -0.66
C VAL A 11 -10.84 1.33 -0.21
N LYS A 12 -10.63 0.80 1.00
CA LYS A 12 -9.31 0.47 1.56
C LYS A 12 -8.85 -0.85 0.94
N PHE A 13 -8.58 -0.87 -0.36
CA PHE A 13 -7.83 -2.00 -0.90
C PHE A 13 -6.34 -1.77 -0.61
N HIS A 14 -5.73 -2.70 0.10
CA HIS A 14 -4.29 -2.73 0.32
C HIS A 14 -3.60 -2.85 -1.05
N GLY A 15 -2.61 -1.99 -1.34
CA GLY A 15 -1.97 -1.92 -2.67
C GLY A 15 -1.46 -3.28 -3.18
N SER A 16 -0.96 -4.12 -2.28
CA SER A 16 -0.54 -5.50 -2.58
C SER A 16 -1.71 -6.39 -3.01
N LEU A 17 -2.89 -6.27 -2.41
CA LEU A 17 -4.08 -7.04 -2.79
C LEU A 17 -4.61 -6.58 -4.16
N VAL A 18 -4.62 -5.26 -4.43
CA VAL A 18 -5.00 -4.74 -5.76
C VAL A 18 -4.03 -5.22 -6.83
N ALA A 19 -2.72 -5.09 -6.58
CA ALA A 19 -1.70 -5.59 -7.50
C ALA A 19 -1.86 -7.10 -7.74
N GLN A 20 -2.13 -7.88 -6.69
CA GLN A 20 -2.42 -9.32 -6.84
C GLN A 20 -3.69 -9.59 -7.63
N LEU A 21 -4.79 -8.89 -7.37
CA LEU A 21 -6.05 -9.09 -8.09
C LEU A 21 -5.91 -8.71 -9.56
N LEU A 22 -5.25 -7.59 -9.86
CA LEU A 22 -4.96 -7.15 -11.22
C LEU A 22 -4.03 -8.11 -11.96
N LEU A 23 -3.08 -8.76 -11.26
CA LEU A 23 -2.18 -9.75 -11.84
C LEU A 23 -2.79 -11.17 -11.89
N LYS A 24 -3.82 -11.47 -11.08
CA LYS A 24 -4.52 -12.76 -11.05
C LYS A 24 -5.82 -12.78 -11.85
N ASP A 25 -6.35 -11.66 -12.31
CA ASP A 25 -7.52 -11.67 -13.18
C ASP A 25 -7.10 -12.12 -14.59
N GLU A 26 -7.59 -13.28 -15.04
CA GLU A 26 -7.36 -13.82 -16.39
C GLU A 26 -8.20 -13.13 -17.45
N ASN A 27 -9.26 -12.41 -17.04
CA ASN A 27 -10.12 -11.65 -17.94
C ASN A 27 -9.60 -10.24 -18.20
N LEU A 28 -8.66 -9.76 -17.36
CA LEU A 28 -7.90 -8.56 -17.68
C LEU A 28 -6.84 -8.93 -18.71
N PRO A 29 -6.64 -8.14 -19.77
CA PRO A 29 -5.49 -8.29 -20.65
C PRO A 29 -4.22 -7.91 -19.85
N ARG A 30 -3.72 -8.85 -19.01
CA ARG A 30 -2.60 -8.66 -18.07
C ARG A 30 -1.37 -8.07 -18.73
N GLY A 31 -1.07 -8.56 -19.94
CA GLY A 31 0.02 -8.05 -20.76
C GLY A 31 -0.13 -6.57 -21.08
N ASN A 32 -1.36 -6.06 -21.21
CA ASN A 32 -1.62 -4.66 -21.51
C ASN A 32 -1.49 -3.78 -20.25
N LEU A 33 -1.95 -4.25 -19.10
CA LEU A 33 -1.83 -3.49 -17.84
C LEU A 33 -0.36 -3.32 -17.43
N VAL A 34 0.42 -4.40 -17.41
CA VAL A 34 1.85 -4.33 -17.06
C VAL A 34 2.62 -3.48 -18.07
N LYS A 35 2.34 -3.62 -19.38
CA LYS A 35 2.99 -2.81 -20.42
C LYS A 35 2.65 -1.32 -20.34
N ASN A 36 1.46 -0.97 -19.87
CA ASN A 36 1.01 0.43 -19.75
C ASN A 36 1.26 1.03 -18.36
N THR A 37 1.86 0.28 -17.44
CA THR A 37 2.20 0.76 -16.10
C THR A 37 3.67 1.15 -16.08
N VAL A 38 3.94 2.44 -15.89
CA VAL A 38 5.31 2.99 -15.83
C VAL A 38 5.80 3.23 -14.40
N GLY A 39 4.90 3.22 -13.42
CA GLY A 39 5.28 3.24 -12.02
C GLY A 39 4.16 2.87 -11.04
N VAL A 40 4.55 2.56 -9.81
CA VAL A 40 3.65 2.21 -8.69
C VAL A 40 3.98 3.05 -7.48
N VAL A 41 2.94 3.49 -6.77
CA VAL A 41 3.06 4.18 -5.49
C VAL A 41 2.44 3.31 -4.39
N PHE A 42 3.23 2.96 -3.38
CA PHE A 42 2.78 2.20 -2.21
C PHE A 42 2.61 3.12 -1.01
N TYR A 43 1.44 3.06 -0.38
CA TYR A 43 1.19 3.71 0.90
C TYR A 43 1.07 2.64 1.97
N SER A 44 2.01 2.62 2.90
CA SER A 44 1.94 1.76 4.09
C SER A 44 1.68 0.29 3.73
N CYS A 45 2.30 -0.21 2.67
CA CYS A 45 1.96 -1.51 2.10
C CYS A 45 2.79 -2.63 2.75
N PRO A 46 2.18 -3.69 3.33
CA PRO A 46 2.93 -4.77 3.95
C PRO A 46 3.50 -5.73 2.91
N HIS A 47 4.65 -5.40 2.32
CA HIS A 47 5.31 -6.24 1.30
C HIS A 47 5.74 -7.60 1.83
N PHE A 48 6.06 -7.69 3.11
CA PHE A 48 6.48 -8.93 3.77
C PHE A 48 5.52 -9.38 4.88
N GLY A 49 4.32 -8.79 4.91
CA GLY A 49 3.27 -9.06 5.89
C GLY A 49 3.16 -7.99 6.98
N SER A 50 2.23 -8.16 7.91
CA SER A 50 1.95 -7.17 8.95
C SER A 50 1.79 -7.83 10.32
N LYS A 51 2.25 -7.13 11.37
CA LYS A 51 2.07 -7.59 12.77
C LYS A 51 0.60 -7.78 13.11
N LEU A 52 -0.28 -6.96 12.54
CA LEU A 52 -1.74 -7.08 12.72
C LEU A 52 -2.29 -8.40 12.17
N ALA A 53 -1.81 -8.86 11.01
CA ALA A 53 -2.28 -10.11 10.40
C ALA A 53 -1.81 -11.36 11.17
N ASP A 54 -0.68 -11.26 11.88
CA ASP A 54 -0.12 -12.34 12.70
C ASP A 54 -0.81 -12.49 14.05
N MET A 55 -1.60 -11.49 14.47
CA MET A 55 -2.32 -11.55 15.74
C MET A 55 -3.33 -12.71 15.78
N PRO A 56 -3.55 -13.32 16.96
CA PRO A 56 -4.58 -14.35 17.09
C PRO A 56 -5.95 -13.81 16.69
N TRP A 57 -6.60 -14.49 15.76
CA TRP A 57 -7.89 -14.13 15.14
C TRP A 57 -9.09 -14.12 16.10
N ARG A 58 -8.83 -14.32 17.40
CA ARG A 58 -9.81 -14.42 18.48
C ARG A 58 -9.43 -13.52 19.66
N MET A 59 -9.28 -12.21 19.41
CA MET A 59 -9.35 -11.20 20.48
C MET A 59 -10.82 -10.88 20.82
N GLY A 60 -11.60 -11.93 21.14
CA GLY A 60 -13.01 -11.83 21.56
C GLY A 60 -14.00 -11.31 20.51
N TYR A 61 -15.13 -10.77 20.97
CA TYR A 61 -16.19 -10.16 20.14
C TYR A 61 -15.86 -8.73 19.65
N VAL A 62 -14.69 -8.19 20.03
CA VAL A 62 -14.34 -6.77 19.86
C VAL A 62 -13.58 -6.52 18.55
N PHE A 63 -12.78 -7.49 18.08
CA PHE A 63 -11.96 -7.32 16.88
C PHE A 63 -12.09 -8.55 15.97
N ARG A 64 -12.79 -8.39 14.83
CA ARG A 64 -12.93 -9.42 13.78
C ARG A 64 -12.36 -8.86 12.46
N PRO A 65 -11.05 -9.06 12.20
CA PRO A 65 -10.47 -8.65 10.93
C PRO A 65 -11.14 -9.36 9.76
N ALA A 66 -11.20 -8.70 8.60
CA ALA A 66 -11.71 -9.33 7.38
C ALA A 66 -10.88 -10.58 7.04
N PRO A 67 -11.49 -11.65 6.49
CA PRO A 67 -10.76 -12.87 6.12
C PRO A 67 -9.54 -12.61 5.23
N SER A 68 -9.60 -11.60 4.36
CA SER A 68 -8.51 -11.17 3.47
C SER A 68 -7.27 -10.65 4.21
N ILE A 69 -7.37 -10.21 5.46
CA ILE A 69 -6.21 -9.81 6.27
C ILE A 69 -5.31 -11.01 6.54
N GLY A 70 -5.85 -12.25 6.50
CA GLY A 70 -5.08 -13.47 6.66
C GLY A 70 -4.08 -13.70 5.53
N GLU A 71 -4.32 -13.13 4.35
CA GLU A 71 -3.40 -13.17 3.21
C GLU A 71 -2.18 -12.26 3.42
N LEU A 72 -2.24 -11.36 4.41
CA LEU A 72 -1.20 -10.39 4.75
C LEU A 72 -0.34 -10.80 5.95
N ARG A 73 -0.39 -12.08 6.34
CA ARG A 73 0.47 -12.64 7.40
C ARG A 73 1.94 -12.59 7.00
N SER A 74 2.80 -12.42 8.00
CA SER A 74 4.24 -12.47 7.79
C SER A 74 4.66 -13.84 7.26
N GLY A 75 5.59 -13.84 6.30
CA GLY A 75 6.04 -15.07 5.64
C GLY A 75 5.07 -15.64 4.59
N SER A 76 4.05 -14.88 4.18
CA SER A 76 3.21 -15.23 3.04
C SER A 76 4.04 -15.32 1.76
N THR A 77 4.22 -16.54 1.23
CA THR A 77 5.00 -16.78 -0.01
C THR A 77 4.48 -15.95 -1.18
N ARG A 78 3.15 -15.77 -1.24
CA ARG A 78 2.48 -14.98 -2.27
C ARG A 78 2.84 -13.49 -2.23
N LEU A 79 3.04 -12.92 -1.04
CA LEU A 79 3.48 -11.52 -0.92
C LEU A 79 4.93 -11.37 -1.41
N VAL A 80 5.78 -12.34 -1.07
CA VAL A 80 7.17 -12.38 -1.53
C VAL A 80 7.24 -12.53 -3.06
N GLU A 81 6.52 -13.49 -3.65
CA GLU A 81 6.47 -13.69 -5.11
C GLU A 81 6.01 -12.43 -5.86
N LEU A 82 5.00 -11.72 -5.32
CA LEU A 82 4.55 -10.46 -5.89
C LEU A 82 5.64 -9.39 -5.83
N ASN A 83 6.32 -9.28 -4.68
CA ASN A 83 7.39 -8.31 -4.50
C ASN A 83 8.54 -8.58 -5.46
N ASP A 84 8.93 -9.85 -5.62
CA ASP A 84 9.98 -10.28 -6.54
C ASP A 84 9.62 -9.97 -8.00
N PHE A 85 8.36 -10.19 -8.39
CA PHE A 85 7.88 -9.84 -9.72
C PHE A 85 8.01 -8.34 -10.02
N LEU A 86 7.60 -7.48 -9.09
CA LEU A 86 7.72 -6.03 -9.24
C LEU A 86 9.17 -5.56 -9.19
N HIS A 87 10.01 -6.19 -8.37
CA HIS A 87 11.45 -5.96 -8.35
C HIS A 87 12.07 -6.26 -9.73
N GLU A 88 11.74 -7.39 -10.34
CA GLU A 88 12.25 -7.74 -11.68
C GLU A 88 11.82 -6.72 -12.76
N LEU A 89 10.62 -6.14 -12.66
CA LEU A 89 10.20 -5.05 -13.55
C LEU A 89 10.98 -3.76 -13.28
N HIS A 90 11.22 -3.44 -12.02
CA HIS A 90 11.99 -2.26 -11.63
C HIS A 90 13.45 -2.34 -12.07
N LYS A 91 14.09 -3.49 -11.85
CA LYS A 91 15.47 -3.78 -12.25
C LYS A 91 15.69 -3.65 -13.77
N LYS A 92 14.66 -3.95 -14.57
CA LYS A 92 14.67 -3.80 -16.03
C LYS A 92 14.46 -2.34 -16.49
N GLY A 93 14.20 -1.41 -15.58
CA GLY A 93 13.86 -0.01 -15.90
C GLY A 93 12.47 0.16 -16.52
N SER A 94 11.62 -0.87 -16.43
CA SER A 94 10.27 -0.84 -16.97
C SER A 94 9.26 -0.22 -16.00
N LEU A 95 9.59 -0.17 -14.71
CA LEU A 95 8.69 0.27 -13.66
C LEU A 95 9.45 1.06 -12.59
N ASP A 96 9.06 2.30 -12.30
CA ASP A 96 9.56 2.99 -11.11
C ASP A 96 8.65 2.74 -9.90
N VAL A 97 9.23 2.77 -8.70
CA VAL A 97 8.49 2.51 -7.47
C VAL A 97 8.78 3.60 -6.44
N LEU A 98 7.71 4.14 -5.86
CA LEU A 98 7.74 5.05 -4.71
C LEU A 98 6.95 4.41 -3.57
N SER A 99 7.52 4.35 -2.38
CA SER A 99 6.89 3.79 -1.19
C SER A 99 6.84 4.82 -0.08
N PHE A 100 5.72 4.86 0.64
CA PHE A 100 5.56 5.63 1.87
C PHE A 100 5.42 4.69 3.05
N CYS A 101 6.11 4.98 4.15
CA CYS A 101 5.88 4.33 5.42
C CYS A 101 5.47 5.36 6.49
N GLU A 102 4.56 4.95 7.36
CA GLU A 102 4.17 5.69 8.55
C GLU A 102 5.10 5.39 9.72
N THR A 103 5.08 6.26 10.72
CA THR A 103 5.85 6.07 11.97
C THR A 103 4.98 6.12 13.21
N LYS A 104 3.76 6.69 13.12
CA LYS A 104 2.84 6.73 14.26
C LYS A 104 1.99 5.46 14.32
N VAL A 105 1.94 4.90 15.52
CA VAL A 105 1.00 3.83 15.87
C VAL A 105 -0.45 4.29 15.64
N THR A 106 -1.27 3.39 15.11
CA THR A 106 -2.67 3.64 14.77
C THR A 106 -3.58 3.18 15.90
N PRO A 107 -4.58 3.98 16.31
CA PRO A 107 -5.59 3.52 17.27
C PRO A 107 -6.50 2.46 16.63
N ILE A 108 -6.55 1.27 17.23
CA ILE A 108 -7.29 0.11 16.72
C ILE A 108 -8.61 -0.08 17.48
N VAL A 109 -8.61 0.23 18.77
CA VAL A 109 -9.79 0.22 19.63
C VAL A 109 -9.73 1.44 20.52
N GLU A 110 -10.79 2.23 20.53
CA GLU A 110 -10.97 3.35 21.47
C GLU A 110 -12.03 2.96 22.50
N GLY A 111 -11.65 2.97 23.78
CA GLY A 111 -12.50 2.68 24.92
C GLY A 111 -12.97 3.95 25.65
N TYR A 112 -13.92 3.78 26.56
CA TYR A 112 -14.38 4.87 27.43
C TYR A 112 -13.23 5.44 28.28
N GLY A 113 -13.20 6.77 28.45
CA GLY A 113 -12.18 7.46 29.24
C GLY A 113 -10.87 7.75 28.51
N GLY A 114 -10.84 7.67 27.17
CA GLY A 114 -9.68 8.05 26.36
C GLY A 114 -8.60 6.97 26.26
N TRP A 115 -8.87 5.75 26.73
CA TRP A 115 -7.97 4.62 26.54
C TRP A 115 -8.03 4.14 25.09
N ALA A 116 -6.89 4.03 24.42
CA ALA A 116 -6.80 3.53 23.06
C ALA A 116 -5.73 2.45 22.94
N PHE A 117 -6.10 1.29 22.40
CA PHE A 117 -5.11 0.29 22.00
C PHE A 117 -4.50 0.73 20.67
N ARG A 118 -3.21 1.06 20.69
CA ARG A 118 -2.46 1.56 19.54
C ARG A 118 -1.47 0.52 19.06
N LEU A 119 -1.40 0.31 17.75
CA LEU A 119 -0.51 -0.65 17.12
C LEU A 119 0.19 -0.03 15.91
N GLU A 120 1.45 -0.35 15.73
CA GLU A 120 2.12 -0.22 14.43
C GLU A 120 1.51 -1.25 13.47
N ILE A 121 0.84 -0.78 12.41
CA ILE A 121 0.14 -1.68 11.47
C ILE A 121 1.13 -2.35 10.55
N VAL A 122 1.97 -1.55 9.88
CA VAL A 122 3.02 -2.05 9.00
C VAL A 122 4.36 -1.54 9.49
N PRO A 123 5.27 -2.43 9.93
CA PRO A 123 6.60 -2.00 10.33
C PRO A 123 7.39 -1.54 9.10
N ILE A 124 8.34 -0.62 9.29
CA ILE A 124 9.12 -0.05 8.18
C ILE A 124 9.82 -1.11 7.34
N GLU A 125 10.28 -2.20 7.96
CA GLU A 125 10.93 -3.34 7.29
C GLU A 125 9.99 -4.07 6.33
N SER A 126 8.68 -3.97 6.55
CA SER A 126 7.66 -4.51 5.64
C SER A 126 7.09 -3.46 4.69
N ALA A 127 7.07 -2.18 5.09
CA ALA A 127 6.61 -1.08 4.26
C ALA A 127 7.56 -0.76 3.10
N TYR A 128 8.86 -1.03 3.27
CA TYR A 128 9.85 -0.88 2.22
C TYR A 128 10.02 -2.21 1.44
N PRO A 129 9.76 -2.25 0.12
CA PRO A 129 9.86 -3.47 -0.68
C PRO A 129 11.31 -3.93 -0.94
N GLY A 130 12.31 -3.14 -0.56
CA GLY A 130 13.74 -3.41 -0.79
C GLY A 130 14.32 -2.73 -2.04
N TYR A 131 13.52 -1.99 -2.79
CA TYR A 131 13.91 -1.27 -4.01
C TYR A 131 13.01 -0.04 -4.22
N GLY A 132 13.39 0.84 -5.15
CA GLY A 132 12.69 2.10 -5.40
C GLY A 132 12.96 3.16 -4.31
N GLU A 133 12.16 4.22 -4.34
CA GLU A 133 12.27 5.34 -3.41
C GLU A 133 11.40 5.08 -2.17
N LEU A 134 11.88 5.44 -0.97
CA LEU A 134 11.13 5.34 0.29
C LEU A 134 11.05 6.71 0.95
N VAL A 135 9.83 7.11 1.31
CA VAL A 135 9.54 8.34 2.05
C VAL A 135 8.91 8.00 3.39
N VAL A 136 9.49 8.50 4.46
CA VAL A 136 9.00 8.28 5.83
C VAL A 136 8.07 9.43 6.24
N LEU A 137 6.84 9.11 6.61
CA LEU A 137 5.84 10.06 7.09
C LEU A 137 5.88 10.10 8.63
N GLU A 138 6.74 10.96 9.17
CA GLU A 138 7.05 11.05 10.62
C GLU A 138 5.86 11.43 11.52
N SER A 139 4.85 12.10 10.97
CA SER A 139 3.75 12.64 11.75
C SER A 139 2.39 12.01 11.46
N THR A 140 2.38 10.96 10.65
CA THR A 140 1.16 10.36 10.09
C THR A 140 1.00 8.92 10.59
N ASP A 141 -0.24 8.50 10.81
CA ASP A 141 -0.59 7.12 11.12
C ASP A 141 -0.98 6.34 9.85
N HIS A 142 -1.18 5.03 9.98
CA HIS A 142 -1.52 4.17 8.84
C HIS A 142 -2.84 4.56 8.17
N VAL A 143 -3.79 5.13 8.91
CA VAL A 143 -5.12 5.48 8.39
C VAL A 143 -5.08 6.77 7.56
N ASN A 144 -4.10 7.63 7.81
CA ASN A 144 -3.97 8.94 7.18
C ASN A 144 -2.78 9.06 6.24
N SER A 145 -1.95 8.01 6.08
CA SER A 145 -0.76 8.04 5.21
C SER A 145 -1.08 8.41 3.76
N CYS A 146 -2.26 8.05 3.27
CA CYS A 146 -2.76 8.37 1.93
C CYS A 146 -3.73 9.56 1.88
N LYS A 147 -3.85 10.34 2.95
CA LYS A 147 -4.81 11.46 3.07
C LYS A 147 -4.06 12.77 3.35
N PRO A 148 -3.33 13.31 2.36
CA PRO A 148 -2.62 14.58 2.53
C PRO A 148 -3.59 15.69 2.94
N ILE A 149 -3.26 16.40 4.01
CA ILE A 149 -4.07 17.52 4.51
C ILE A 149 -3.84 18.76 3.63
N THR A 150 -2.63 18.90 3.09
CA THR A 150 -2.21 20.04 2.27
C THR A 150 -1.37 19.58 1.09
N ARG A 151 -1.19 20.45 0.08
CA ARG A 151 -0.31 20.16 -1.07
C ARG A 151 1.19 20.18 -0.72
N THR A 152 1.54 20.67 0.46
CA THR A 152 2.91 20.65 0.99
C THR A 152 3.19 19.38 1.81
N ASP A 153 2.18 18.55 2.04
CA ASP A 153 2.35 17.27 2.70
C ASP A 153 3.24 16.35 1.86
N PRO A 154 4.27 15.69 2.44
CA PRO A 154 5.16 14.80 1.69
C PRO A 154 4.43 13.71 0.92
N SER A 155 3.34 13.15 1.46
CA SER A 155 2.53 12.15 0.75
C SER A 155 2.02 12.67 -0.60
N TYR A 156 1.64 13.95 -0.66
CA TYR A 156 1.22 14.59 -1.89
C TYR A 156 2.39 15.07 -2.76
N SER A 157 3.32 15.83 -2.17
CA SER A 157 4.39 16.50 -2.93
C SER A 157 5.32 15.49 -3.60
N GLU A 158 5.68 14.41 -2.90
CA GLU A 158 6.57 13.38 -3.45
C GLU A 158 5.85 12.55 -4.52
N THR A 159 4.56 12.24 -4.32
CA THR A 159 3.75 11.60 -5.37
C THR A 159 3.66 12.47 -6.63
N LEU A 160 3.46 13.77 -6.48
CA LEU A 160 3.38 14.69 -7.62
C LEU A 160 4.72 14.79 -8.36
N GLN A 161 5.82 14.90 -7.62
CA GLN A 161 7.17 14.90 -8.19
C GLN A 161 7.46 13.60 -8.95
N PHE A 162 7.09 12.45 -8.37
CA PHE A 162 7.21 11.15 -9.00
C PHE A 162 6.41 11.06 -10.31
N LEU A 163 5.16 11.54 -10.33
CA LEU A 163 4.36 11.61 -11.55
C LEU A 163 4.98 12.52 -12.62
N HIS A 164 5.56 13.66 -12.22
CA HIS A 164 6.26 14.55 -13.15
C HIS A 164 7.52 13.89 -13.75
N LYS A 165 8.31 13.20 -12.93
CA LYS A 165 9.47 12.40 -13.36
C LYS A 165 9.06 11.35 -14.39
N LEU A 166 8.03 10.57 -14.08
CA LEU A 166 7.51 9.53 -14.97
C LEU A 166 7.03 10.11 -16.31
N ARG A 167 6.25 11.20 -16.28
CA ARG A 167 5.76 11.85 -17.50
C ARG A 167 6.90 12.36 -18.38
N ALA A 168 7.94 12.93 -17.78
CA ALA A 168 9.11 13.40 -18.52
C ALA A 168 9.86 12.24 -19.18
N ALA A 169 10.03 11.12 -18.47
CA ALA A 169 10.68 9.92 -19.00
C ALA A 169 9.87 9.23 -20.10
N SER A 170 8.53 9.20 -19.99
CA SER A 170 7.64 8.63 -21.01
C SER A 170 7.55 9.46 -22.27
N SER A 171 7.79 10.78 -22.20
CA SER A 171 7.77 11.65 -23.39
C SER A 171 8.95 11.39 -24.34
N TYR A 172 9.92 10.55 -23.92
CA TYR A 172 11.12 10.18 -24.68
C TYR A 172 11.14 8.70 -25.11
N ARG A 173 10.10 7.91 -24.79
CA ARG A 173 9.94 6.50 -25.19
C ARG A 173 8.92 6.37 -26.30
#